data_AF-A0A1M4UVQ5-F1
#
_entry.id   AF-A0A1M4UVQ5-F1
#
_cell.length_a   1.000
_cell.length_b   1.000
_cell.length_c   1.000
_cell.angle_alpha   90.00
_cell.angle_beta   90.00
_cell.angle_gamma   90.00
#
_symmetry.space_group_name_H-M   'P 1'
#
loop_
_entity.id
_entity.type
_entity.pdbx_description
1 polymer ?
#
loop_
_entity_poly.entity_id
_entity_poly.type
_entity_poly.pdbx_seq_one_letter_code
_entity_poly.pdbx_strand_id
1 'polypeptide(L)'
;MIGNRFYDKIHNWLLLVPEQQYDVFPALHHYSTPFQKLILNYLSWNGIDKKGNVASNKVYPTRMEIQEAKSTLRKYGFSSGVYLEKLIVSEFLEMKRNIPDLDSEIFIPIFEDNYHNLKLTQFTTLEAQKSNKITKKYFDTIKVFLIEMQGYLEAEYLRTRIECDFSETRNWKNTARVEEFVTPFAKLQLNCNKSARFSINYFINPHLKELIGESLGDTLEKRFNKFIIGEMKDIIKMIPLNRRYDRYFEELLKFTRIFPNYKAVITDKNSL
;
A
#
# COMPACT_ATOMS: atom_id res chain seq x y z
N MET A 1 16.47 -37.08 47.91
CA MET A 1 17.63 -36.65 47.10
C MET A 1 17.16 -36.35 45.70
N ILE A 2 16.86 -35.08 45.41
CA ILE A 2 16.45 -34.62 44.07
C ILE A 2 17.49 -33.56 43.70
N GLY A 3 18.59 -34.01 43.12
CA GLY A 3 19.69 -33.16 42.66
C GLY A 3 19.92 -33.40 41.17
N ASN A 4 20.15 -32.31 40.45
CA ASN A 4 20.68 -32.26 39.09
C ASN A 4 19.77 -32.65 37.91
N ARG A 5 18.60 -32.01 37.78
CA ARG A 5 17.99 -31.78 36.44
C ARG A 5 18.27 -30.39 35.87
N PHE A 6 18.98 -29.53 36.61
CA PHE A 6 19.32 -28.17 36.16
C PHE A 6 20.70 -28.10 35.49
N TYR A 7 21.65 -28.97 35.86
CA TYR A 7 23.00 -29.00 35.29
C TYR A 7 23.07 -29.65 33.90
N ASP A 8 22.21 -30.63 33.59
CA ASP A 8 22.21 -31.27 32.25
C ASP A 8 21.68 -30.35 31.14
N LYS A 9 20.93 -29.29 31.48
CA LYS A 9 20.42 -28.34 30.49
C LYS A 9 21.39 -27.21 30.14
N ILE A 10 22.37 -26.92 31.00
CA ILE A 10 23.35 -25.84 30.78
C ILE A 10 24.56 -26.35 29.98
N HIS A 11 24.89 -27.64 30.06
CA HIS A 11 26.01 -28.21 29.31
C HIS A 11 25.79 -28.34 27.79
N ASN A 12 24.55 -28.29 27.31
CA ASN A 12 24.26 -28.30 25.87
C ASN A 12 24.42 -26.93 25.18
N TRP A 13 24.76 -25.86 25.92
CA TRP A 13 24.95 -24.52 25.37
C TRP A 13 26.43 -24.12 25.23
N LEU A 14 27.37 -24.96 25.67
CA LEU A 14 28.79 -24.59 25.82
C LEU A 14 29.78 -25.56 25.16
N LEU A 15 29.36 -26.40 24.22
CA LEU A 15 30.28 -27.17 23.38
C LEU A 15 30.29 -26.62 21.95
N LEU A 16 31.48 -26.26 21.48
CA LEU A 16 31.77 -25.92 20.10
C LEU A 16 31.31 -27.07 19.20
N VAL A 17 30.36 -26.79 18.31
CA VAL A 17 29.97 -27.72 17.25
C VAL A 17 31.22 -27.99 16.40
N PRO A 18 31.55 -29.26 16.06
CA PRO A 18 32.71 -29.56 15.25
C PRO A 18 32.59 -28.88 13.88
N GLU A 19 33.55 -28.01 13.58
CA GLU A 19 33.85 -27.58 12.21
C GLU A 19 34.26 -28.83 11.42
N GLN A 20 33.29 -29.47 10.76
CA GLN A 20 33.42 -30.30 9.55
C GLN A 20 32.24 -31.27 9.45
N GLN A 21 31.09 -30.74 9.03
CA GLN A 21 30.22 -31.40 8.05
C GLN A 21 29.70 -30.32 7.11
N TYR A 22 30.57 -29.90 6.19
CA TYR A 22 30.16 -29.09 5.04
C TYR A 22 29.23 -29.91 4.13
N ASP A 23 28.19 -29.23 3.69
CA ASP A 23 27.60 -29.29 2.35
C ASP A 23 26.93 -30.58 1.89
N VAL A 24 25.70 -30.80 2.37
CA VAL A 24 24.56 -30.94 1.45
C VAL A 24 23.34 -30.32 2.13
N PHE A 25 23.04 -29.05 1.81
CA PHE A 25 21.67 -28.57 2.00
C PHE A 25 20.78 -29.48 1.14
N PRO A 26 19.73 -30.12 1.69
CA PRO A 26 18.74 -30.73 0.84
C PRO A 26 18.23 -29.62 -0.08
N ALA A 27 18.10 -29.91 -1.39
CA ALA A 27 17.62 -28.93 -2.34
C ALA A 27 16.36 -28.26 -1.76
N LEU A 28 16.41 -26.93 -1.61
CA LEU A 28 15.24 -26.12 -1.30
C LEU A 28 14.25 -26.34 -2.44
N HIS A 29 13.40 -27.36 -2.31
CA HIS A 29 12.17 -27.43 -3.08
C HIS A 29 11.29 -26.31 -2.56
N HIS A 30 11.49 -25.12 -3.14
CA HIS A 30 10.74 -23.92 -2.88
C HIS A 30 9.25 -24.22 -3.07
N TYR A 31 8.47 -24.07 -2.00
CA TYR A 31 7.04 -23.87 -2.11
C TYR A 31 6.81 -22.49 -2.75
N SER A 32 6.92 -22.42 -4.07
CA SER A 32 6.49 -21.25 -4.85
C SER A 32 5.03 -21.00 -4.55
N THR A 33 4.69 -19.85 -3.97
CA THR A 33 3.28 -19.47 -3.90
C THR A 33 2.71 -19.39 -5.32
N PRO A 34 1.38 -19.51 -5.51
CA PRO A 34 0.79 -19.32 -6.83
C PRO A 34 1.14 -17.96 -7.46
N PHE A 35 1.36 -16.91 -6.64
CA PHE A 35 1.77 -15.60 -7.10
C PHE A 35 3.24 -15.55 -7.52
N GLN A 36 4.13 -16.20 -6.78
CA GLN A 36 5.54 -16.34 -7.18
C GLN A 36 5.68 -17.11 -8.51
N LYS A 37 4.88 -18.17 -8.70
CA LYS A 37 4.79 -18.90 -9.98
C LYS A 37 4.33 -17.97 -11.10
N LEU A 38 3.35 -17.11 -10.83
CA LEU A 38 2.86 -16.12 -11.80
C LEU A 38 3.96 -15.13 -12.21
N ILE A 39 4.75 -14.63 -11.25
CA ILE A 39 5.89 -13.73 -11.52
C ILE A 39 6.92 -14.43 -12.41
N LEU A 40 7.31 -15.67 -12.06
CA LEU A 40 8.24 -16.48 -12.86
C LEU A 40 7.74 -16.69 -14.29
N ASN A 41 6.46 -17.01 -14.44
CA ASN A 41 5.85 -17.19 -15.75
C ASN A 41 5.94 -15.91 -16.58
N TYR A 42 5.61 -14.73 -16.00
CA TYR A 42 5.71 -13.46 -16.71
C TYR A 42 7.13 -13.09 -17.11
N LEU A 43 8.12 -13.34 -16.26
CA LEU A 43 9.53 -13.17 -16.61
C LEU A 43 9.92 -14.08 -17.78
N SER A 44 9.60 -15.37 -17.69
CA SER A 44 9.91 -16.36 -18.73
C SER A 44 9.24 -16.03 -20.08
N TRP A 45 7.97 -15.63 -20.08
CA TRP A 45 7.26 -15.24 -21.31
C TRP A 45 7.87 -14.03 -21.98
N ASN A 46 8.56 -13.17 -21.20
CA ASN A 46 9.30 -12.02 -21.70
C ASN A 46 10.81 -12.30 -21.89
N GLY A 47 11.21 -13.58 -21.97
CA GLY A 47 12.56 -13.99 -22.32
C GLY A 47 13.56 -13.93 -21.17
N ILE A 48 13.11 -13.78 -19.92
CA ILE A 48 13.97 -13.73 -18.74
C ILE A 48 13.99 -15.12 -18.09
N ASP A 49 15.15 -15.77 -18.08
CA ASP A 49 15.30 -17.08 -17.47
C ASP A 49 15.43 -17.00 -15.94
N LYS A 50 15.46 -18.17 -15.27
CA LYS A 50 15.58 -18.23 -13.81
C LYS A 50 16.87 -17.60 -13.28
N LYS A 51 17.96 -17.65 -14.06
CA LYS A 51 19.27 -17.06 -13.73
C LYS A 51 19.32 -15.55 -14.02
N GLY A 52 18.20 -14.99 -14.50
CA GLY A 52 18.09 -13.58 -14.85
C GLY A 52 18.73 -13.21 -16.18
N ASN A 53 19.06 -14.17 -17.04
CA ASN A 53 19.54 -13.88 -18.39
C ASN A 53 18.37 -13.45 -19.26
N VAL A 54 18.59 -12.38 -20.03
CA VAL A 54 17.60 -11.84 -20.96
C VAL A 54 17.89 -12.39 -22.36
N ALA A 55 17.05 -13.29 -22.84
CA ALA A 55 17.07 -13.76 -24.22
C ALA A 55 16.27 -12.82 -25.13
N SER A 56 16.67 -12.71 -26.40
CA SER A 56 15.96 -11.92 -27.42
C SER A 56 14.60 -12.52 -27.80
N ASN A 57 14.40 -13.82 -27.55
CA ASN A 57 13.21 -14.56 -27.95
C ASN A 57 12.20 -14.63 -26.79
N LYS A 58 10.97 -14.19 -27.05
CA LYS A 58 9.85 -14.40 -26.14
C LYS A 58 9.43 -15.86 -26.11
N VAL A 59 9.11 -16.36 -24.93
CA VAL A 59 8.51 -17.69 -24.77
C VAL A 59 6.99 -17.55 -24.91
N TYR A 60 6.41 -18.24 -25.89
CA TYR A 60 4.96 -18.22 -26.07
C TYR A 60 4.29 -19.17 -25.07
N PRO A 61 3.42 -18.67 -24.18
CA PRO A 61 2.77 -19.52 -23.20
C PRO A 61 1.75 -20.46 -23.84
N THR A 62 1.62 -21.65 -23.27
CA THR A 62 0.55 -22.58 -23.62
C THR A 62 -0.80 -22.06 -23.14
N ARG A 63 -1.88 -22.56 -23.77
CA ARG A 63 -3.25 -22.22 -23.36
C ARG A 63 -3.53 -22.54 -21.89
N MET A 64 -2.98 -23.64 -21.37
CA MET A 64 -3.16 -24.04 -19.97
C MET A 64 -2.49 -23.04 -19.02
N GLU A 65 -1.25 -22.63 -19.31
CA GLU A 65 -0.52 -21.65 -18.49
C GLU A 65 -1.23 -20.29 -18.47
N ILE A 66 -1.78 -19.84 -19.61
CA ILE A 66 -2.60 -18.62 -19.68
C ILE A 66 -3.83 -18.74 -18.76
N GLN A 67 -4.48 -19.90 -18.74
CA GLN A 67 -5.66 -20.14 -17.92
C GLN A 67 -5.32 -20.20 -16.43
N GLU A 68 -4.23 -20.86 -16.06
CA GLU A 68 -3.69 -20.88 -14.69
C GLU A 68 -3.34 -19.47 -14.20
N ALA A 69 -2.66 -18.67 -15.03
CA ALA A 69 -2.31 -17.30 -14.72
C ALA A 69 -3.55 -16.44 -14.50
N LYS A 70 -4.56 -16.55 -15.39
CA LYS A 70 -5.85 -15.85 -15.23
C LYS A 70 -6.59 -16.26 -13.96
N SER A 71 -6.60 -17.55 -13.63
CA SER A 71 -7.21 -18.06 -12.40
C SER A 71 -6.51 -17.48 -11.17
N THR A 72 -5.17 -17.49 -11.18
CA THR A 72 -4.35 -16.92 -10.11
C THR A 72 -4.61 -15.42 -9.94
N LEU A 73 -4.50 -14.63 -11.01
CA LEU A 73 -4.82 -13.19 -10.99
C LEU A 73 -6.18 -12.89 -10.35
N ARG A 74 -7.22 -13.64 -10.72
CA ARG A 74 -8.58 -13.47 -10.15
C ARG A 74 -8.61 -13.78 -8.66
N LYS A 75 -7.92 -14.83 -8.20
CA LYS A 75 -7.79 -15.13 -6.75
C LYS A 75 -7.10 -13.98 -6.01
N TYR A 76 -6.13 -13.33 -6.65
CA TYR A 76 -5.47 -12.13 -6.14
C TYR A 76 -6.23 -10.82 -6.45
N GLY A 77 -7.46 -10.87 -6.98
CA GLY A 77 -8.34 -9.72 -7.20
C GLY A 77 -7.99 -8.83 -8.40
N PHE A 78 -7.11 -9.28 -9.30
CA PHE A 78 -6.81 -8.60 -10.55
C PHE A 78 -7.84 -8.95 -11.62
N SER A 79 -8.32 -7.93 -12.34
CA SER A 79 -9.21 -8.08 -13.49
C SER A 79 -8.45 -8.50 -14.75
N SER A 80 -7.19 -8.05 -14.88
CA SER A 80 -6.28 -8.33 -15.98
C SER A 80 -4.84 -8.36 -15.49
N GLY A 81 -3.99 -9.15 -16.14
CA GLY A 81 -2.56 -9.26 -15.83
C GLY A 81 -1.67 -8.29 -16.61
N VAL A 82 -2.20 -7.60 -17.61
CA VAL A 82 -1.39 -6.84 -18.59
C VAL A 82 -0.50 -5.78 -17.94
N TYR A 83 -1.01 -5.04 -16.96
CA TYR A 83 -0.22 -4.02 -16.26
C TYR A 83 0.74 -4.63 -15.24
N LEU A 84 0.35 -5.74 -14.61
CA LEU A 84 1.18 -6.43 -13.62
C LEU A 84 2.39 -7.09 -14.30
N GLU A 85 2.19 -7.74 -15.44
CA GLU A 85 3.25 -8.31 -16.27
C GLU A 85 4.26 -7.23 -16.68
N LYS A 86 3.79 -6.09 -17.21
CA LYS A 86 4.66 -4.96 -17.57
C LYS A 86 5.45 -4.44 -16.38
N LEU A 87 4.82 -4.31 -15.22
CA LEU A 87 5.48 -3.86 -13.99
C LEU A 87 6.58 -4.84 -13.56
N ILE A 88 6.27 -6.13 -13.50
CA ILE A 88 7.22 -7.19 -13.12
C ILE A 88 8.46 -7.14 -14.01
N VAL A 89 8.26 -7.11 -15.33
CA VAL A 89 9.37 -7.08 -16.31
C VAL A 89 10.17 -5.78 -16.17
N SER A 90 9.49 -4.64 -16.02
CA SER A 90 10.14 -3.34 -15.88
C SER A 90 11.01 -3.28 -14.63
N GLU A 91 10.48 -3.67 -13.47
CA GLU A 91 11.24 -3.66 -12.19
C GLU A 91 12.39 -4.65 -12.21
N PHE A 92 12.20 -5.84 -12.80
CA PHE A 92 13.29 -6.80 -12.95
C PHE A 92 14.45 -6.20 -13.75
N LEU A 93 14.16 -5.61 -14.91
CA LEU A 93 15.18 -5.04 -15.79
C LEU A 93 15.87 -3.82 -15.14
N GLU A 94 15.13 -3.01 -14.39
CA GLU A 94 15.71 -1.91 -13.63
C GLU A 94 16.66 -2.41 -12.54
N MET A 95 16.24 -3.40 -11.75
CA MET A 95 17.08 -4.00 -10.71
C MET A 95 18.31 -4.70 -11.29
N LYS A 96 18.16 -5.42 -12.40
CA LYS A 96 19.26 -6.15 -13.08
C LYS A 96 20.38 -5.22 -13.55
N ARG A 97 20.06 -3.96 -13.90
CA ARG A 97 21.06 -2.93 -14.23
C ARG A 97 21.95 -2.57 -13.04
N ASN A 98 21.40 -2.61 -11.83
CA ASN A 98 22.09 -2.26 -10.60
C ASN A 98 22.71 -3.49 -9.90
N ILE A 99 22.18 -4.68 -10.16
CA ILE A 99 22.61 -5.95 -9.55
C ILE A 99 22.83 -6.96 -10.69
N PRO A 100 24.06 -7.05 -11.24
CA PRO A 100 24.36 -7.91 -12.39
C PRO A 100 24.04 -9.39 -12.15
N ASP A 101 24.20 -9.88 -10.92
CA ASP A 101 23.92 -11.26 -10.53
C ASP A 101 22.47 -11.50 -10.08
N LEU A 102 21.56 -10.53 -10.31
CA LEU A 102 20.16 -10.68 -9.98
C LEU A 102 19.54 -11.85 -10.74
N ASP A 103 18.98 -12.80 -10.01
CA ASP A 103 18.20 -13.91 -10.52
C ASP A 103 16.72 -13.79 -10.09
N SER A 104 15.90 -14.74 -10.55
CA SER A 104 14.49 -14.75 -10.18
C SER A 104 14.26 -15.01 -8.68
N GLU A 105 15.14 -15.76 -8.02
CA GLU A 105 14.98 -16.14 -6.60
C GLU A 105 15.20 -14.95 -5.67
N ILE A 106 16.14 -14.06 -6.02
CA ILE A 106 16.38 -12.80 -5.32
C ILE A 106 15.28 -11.77 -5.65
N PHE A 107 14.88 -11.68 -6.92
CA PHE A 107 13.93 -10.66 -7.36
C PHE A 107 12.53 -10.83 -6.75
N ILE A 108 11.98 -12.04 -6.78
CA ILE A 108 10.59 -12.32 -6.39
C ILE A 108 10.23 -11.81 -4.98
N PRO A 109 10.96 -12.15 -3.91
CA PRO A 109 10.62 -11.68 -2.56
C PRO A 109 10.72 -10.16 -2.46
N ILE A 110 11.71 -9.54 -3.12
CA ILE A 110 11.86 -8.08 -3.14
C ILE A 110 10.66 -7.43 -3.85
N PHE A 111 10.23 -7.99 -4.97
CA PHE A 111 9.05 -7.52 -5.70
C PHE A 111 7.79 -7.62 -4.84
N GLU A 112 7.55 -8.78 -4.20
CA GLU A 112 6.39 -9.01 -3.35
C GLU A 112 6.35 -8.04 -2.16
N ASP A 113 7.48 -7.84 -1.47
CA ASP A 113 7.58 -6.97 -0.29
C ASP A 113 7.36 -5.49 -0.62
N ASN A 114 7.70 -5.08 -1.84
CA ASN A 114 7.61 -3.68 -2.30
C ASN A 114 6.45 -3.44 -3.27
N TYR A 115 5.56 -4.42 -3.46
CA TYR A 115 4.45 -4.29 -4.40
C TYR A 115 3.39 -3.31 -3.87
N HIS A 116 3.02 -2.33 -4.71
CA HIS A 116 1.95 -1.39 -4.43
C HIS A 116 1.17 -1.07 -5.72
N ASN A 117 -0.16 -0.97 -5.64
CA ASN A 117 -1.01 -0.75 -6.82
C ASN A 117 -0.68 0.57 -7.55
N LEU A 118 -0.17 1.57 -6.81
CA LEU A 118 0.28 2.84 -7.38
C LEU A 118 1.29 2.65 -8.52
N LYS A 119 2.19 1.66 -8.40
CA LYS A 119 3.22 1.40 -9.41
C LYS A 119 2.65 0.93 -10.76
N LEU A 120 1.42 0.41 -10.76
CA LEU A 120 0.74 0.02 -12.00
C LEU A 120 0.26 1.23 -12.82
N THR A 121 0.10 2.41 -12.20
CA THR A 121 -0.50 3.59 -12.85
C THR A 121 0.27 4.03 -14.10
N GLN A 122 1.60 3.88 -14.10
CA GLN A 122 2.45 4.23 -15.24
C GLN A 122 2.19 3.38 -16.49
N PHE A 123 1.62 2.18 -16.34
CA PHE A 123 1.34 1.27 -17.45
C PHE A 123 -0.10 1.34 -17.97
N THR A 124 -0.96 2.14 -17.34
CA THR A 124 -2.36 2.31 -17.75
C THR A 124 -2.52 3.13 -19.02
N THR A 125 -3.73 3.16 -19.59
CA THR A 125 -4.02 4.00 -20.76
C THR A 125 -3.89 5.49 -20.40
N LEU A 126 -3.61 6.32 -21.41
CA LEU A 126 -3.51 7.77 -21.23
C LEU A 126 -4.79 8.38 -20.62
N GLU A 127 -5.98 7.85 -20.95
CA GLU A 127 -7.23 8.32 -20.34
C GLU A 127 -7.28 7.99 -18.85
N ALA A 128 -6.86 6.78 -18.45
CA ALA A 128 -6.80 6.38 -17.05
C ALA A 128 -5.78 7.23 -16.27
N GLN A 129 -4.63 7.54 -16.86
CA GLN A 129 -3.64 8.43 -16.25
C GLN A 129 -4.18 9.86 -16.07
N LYS A 130 -4.85 10.41 -17.09
CA LYS A 130 -5.52 11.72 -17.01
C LYS A 130 -6.59 11.73 -15.91
N SER A 131 -7.42 10.69 -15.87
CA SER A 131 -8.45 10.51 -14.84
C SER A 131 -7.83 10.46 -13.43
N ASN A 132 -6.77 9.67 -13.22
CA ASN A 132 -6.07 9.59 -11.94
C ASN A 132 -5.48 10.95 -11.51
N LYS A 133 -4.89 11.71 -12.44
CA LYS A 133 -4.38 13.07 -12.18
C LYS A 133 -5.48 14.02 -11.74
N ILE A 134 -6.63 13.96 -12.41
CA ILE A 134 -7.82 14.74 -12.05
C ILE A 134 -8.29 14.34 -10.64
N THR A 135 -8.45 13.05 -10.36
CA THR A 135 -8.84 12.54 -9.04
C THR A 135 -7.89 12.99 -7.93
N LYS A 136 -6.58 12.93 -8.16
CA LYS A 136 -5.57 13.41 -7.20
C LYS A 136 -5.72 14.91 -6.92
N LYS A 137 -5.90 15.73 -7.97
CA LYS A 137 -6.14 17.18 -7.81
C LYS A 137 -7.36 17.46 -6.93
N TYR A 138 -8.44 16.70 -7.10
CA TYR A 138 -9.62 16.84 -6.25
C TYR A 138 -9.37 16.41 -4.81
N PHE A 139 -8.67 15.30 -4.59
CA PHE A 139 -8.24 14.89 -3.26
C PHE A 139 -7.45 16.01 -2.56
N ASP A 140 -6.50 16.63 -3.26
CA ASP A 140 -5.71 17.74 -2.73
C ASP A 140 -6.57 18.99 -2.45
N THR A 141 -7.57 19.27 -3.30
CA THR A 141 -8.53 20.36 -3.09
C THR A 141 -9.36 20.14 -1.81
N ILE A 142 -9.79 18.90 -1.55
CA ILE A 142 -10.52 18.56 -0.33
C ILE A 142 -9.61 18.70 0.89
N LYS A 143 -8.33 18.27 0.80
CA LYS A 143 -7.34 18.48 1.87
C LYS A 143 -7.19 19.95 2.21
N VAL A 144 -6.97 20.81 1.20
CA VAL A 144 -6.81 22.25 1.40
C VAL A 144 -8.04 22.84 2.10
N PHE A 145 -9.24 22.50 1.64
CA PHE A 145 -10.47 22.93 2.30
C PHE A 145 -10.55 22.50 3.77
N LEU A 146 -10.18 21.26 4.10
CA LEU A 146 -10.16 20.79 5.49
C LEU A 146 -9.12 21.55 6.33
N ILE A 147 -7.96 21.88 5.76
CA ILE A 147 -6.92 22.68 6.44
C ILE A 147 -7.43 24.10 6.70
N GLU A 148 -8.08 24.73 5.72
CA GLU A 148 -8.71 26.06 5.90
C GLU A 148 -9.74 26.04 7.03
N MET A 149 -10.59 25.01 7.06
CA MET A 149 -11.58 24.83 8.14
C MET A 149 -10.91 24.69 9.51
N GLN A 150 -9.79 23.97 9.60
CA GLN A 150 -9.02 23.88 10.84
C GLN A 150 -8.48 25.24 11.29
N GLY A 151 -8.04 26.11 10.37
CA GLY A 151 -7.50 27.44 10.72
C GLY A 151 -8.48 28.33 11.50
N TYR A 152 -9.79 28.08 11.42
CA TYR A 152 -10.82 28.82 12.17
C TYR A 152 -11.10 28.26 13.57
N LEU A 153 -10.50 27.12 13.95
CA LEU A 153 -10.81 26.44 15.21
C LEU A 153 -9.90 26.91 16.34
N GLU A 154 -10.49 27.21 17.49
CA GLU A 154 -9.75 27.66 18.67
C GLU A 154 -8.85 26.56 19.26
N ALA A 155 -9.43 25.37 19.46
CA ALA A 155 -8.75 24.26 20.11
C ALA A 155 -7.64 23.67 19.22
N GLU A 156 -6.41 23.63 19.74
CA GLU A 156 -5.26 23.04 19.04
C GLU A 156 -5.49 21.58 18.64
N TYR A 157 -6.17 20.81 19.49
CA TYR A 157 -6.56 19.44 19.17
C TYR A 157 -7.33 19.36 17.85
N LEU A 158 -8.32 20.25 17.65
CA LEU A 158 -9.11 20.32 16.42
C LEU A 158 -8.30 20.81 15.20
N ARG A 159 -7.24 21.57 15.45
CA ARG A 159 -6.27 22.01 14.45
C ARG A 159 -5.19 20.97 14.13
N THR A 160 -5.14 19.88 14.89
CA THR A 160 -4.20 18.79 14.64
C THR A 160 -4.71 17.92 13.50
N ARG A 161 -3.83 17.56 12.57
CA ARG A 161 -4.11 16.63 11.48
C ARG A 161 -2.98 15.62 11.34
N ILE A 162 -3.31 14.48 10.75
CA ILE A 162 -2.38 13.40 10.49
C ILE A 162 -2.36 13.19 8.98
N GLU A 163 -1.18 13.34 8.40
CA GLU A 163 -0.91 13.08 6.98
C GLU A 163 -0.08 11.82 6.87
N CYS A 164 -0.54 10.87 6.06
CA CYS A 164 0.13 9.61 5.83
C CYS A 164 0.37 9.41 4.33
N ASP A 165 1.62 9.09 3.97
CA ASP A 165 2.00 8.68 2.63
C ASP A 165 2.34 7.18 2.66
N PHE A 166 1.69 6.42 1.79
CA PHE A 166 1.89 4.98 1.70
C PHE A 166 2.60 4.56 0.41
N SER A 167 3.00 5.52 -0.44
CA SER A 167 3.63 5.26 -1.73
C SER A 167 4.94 4.46 -1.62
N GLU A 168 5.68 4.61 -0.51
CA GLU A 168 6.96 3.96 -0.26
C GLU A 168 6.92 2.90 0.85
N THR A 169 5.75 2.62 1.45
CA THR A 169 5.67 1.65 2.55
C THR A 169 5.80 0.21 2.07
N ARG A 170 6.70 -0.55 2.72
CA ARG A 170 6.82 -2.01 2.64
C ARG A 170 5.66 -2.71 3.35
N ASN A 171 4.43 -2.51 2.90
CA ASN A 171 3.27 -3.08 3.56
C ASN A 171 2.31 -3.78 2.59
N TRP A 172 2.57 -5.07 2.38
CA TRP A 172 1.71 -5.99 1.63
C TRP A 172 0.24 -6.02 2.09
N LYS A 173 -0.06 -5.63 3.34
CA LYS A 173 -1.44 -5.64 3.85
C LYS A 173 -2.29 -4.49 3.31
N ASN A 174 -1.68 -3.45 2.75
CA ASN A 174 -2.42 -2.27 2.28
C ASN A 174 -1.88 -1.74 0.95
N THR A 175 -1.82 -2.60 -0.06
CA THR A 175 -1.33 -2.26 -1.41
C THR A 175 -2.20 -1.28 -2.18
N ALA A 176 -3.37 -0.91 -1.64
CA ALA A 176 -4.33 -0.04 -2.29
C ALA A 176 -4.32 1.39 -1.76
N ARG A 177 -3.93 1.66 -0.51
CA ARG A 177 -3.99 3.01 0.04
C ARG A 177 -2.77 3.80 -0.41
N VAL A 178 -2.97 4.95 -1.04
CA VAL A 178 -1.89 5.83 -1.50
C VAL A 178 -1.59 6.88 -0.45
N GLU A 179 -2.62 7.60 0.00
CA GLU A 179 -2.50 8.66 1.00
C GLU A 179 -3.68 8.64 1.96
N GLU A 180 -3.46 9.10 3.19
CA GLU A 180 -4.50 9.29 4.18
C GLU A 180 -4.33 10.63 4.89
N PHE A 181 -5.44 11.34 5.05
CA PHE A 181 -5.52 12.61 5.73
C PHE A 181 -6.61 12.54 6.79
N VAL A 182 -6.26 12.78 8.04
CA VAL A 182 -7.17 12.59 9.18
C VAL A 182 -7.14 13.83 10.07
N THR A 183 -8.32 14.33 10.41
CA THR A 183 -8.55 15.35 11.45
C THR A 183 -9.42 14.76 12.56
N PRO A 184 -9.66 15.43 13.69
CA PRO A 184 -10.58 14.94 14.72
C PRO A 184 -12.04 14.79 14.29
N PHE A 185 -12.41 15.38 13.15
CA PHE A 185 -13.79 15.43 12.66
C PHE A 185 -13.98 14.88 11.24
N ALA A 186 -12.91 14.64 10.48
CA ALA A 186 -13.00 14.13 9.11
C ALA A 186 -11.80 13.29 8.71
N LYS A 187 -12.06 12.25 7.92
CA LYS A 187 -11.04 11.38 7.33
C LYS A 187 -11.19 11.36 5.82
N LEU A 188 -10.08 11.41 5.12
CA LEU A 188 -9.98 11.34 3.67
C LEU A 188 -8.88 10.34 3.29
N GLN A 189 -9.13 9.50 2.29
CA GLN A 189 -8.18 8.52 1.80
C GLN A 189 -8.15 8.52 0.28
N LEU A 190 -6.95 8.59 -0.29
CA LEU A 190 -6.72 8.32 -1.70
C LEU A 190 -6.34 6.85 -1.84
N ASN A 191 -7.06 6.12 -2.67
CA ASN A 191 -6.82 4.70 -2.91
C ASN A 191 -6.56 4.46 -4.40
N CYS A 192 -5.76 3.45 -4.70
CA CYS A 192 -5.48 2.92 -6.03
C CYS A 192 -5.89 1.44 -6.04
N ASN A 193 -6.86 1.09 -6.89
CA ASN A 193 -7.29 -0.29 -6.99
C ASN A 193 -6.35 -1.13 -7.89
N LYS A 194 -6.60 -2.43 -7.98
CA LYS A 194 -5.80 -3.38 -8.80
C LYS A 194 -5.92 -3.17 -10.31
N SER A 195 -6.88 -2.34 -10.75
CA SER A 195 -6.96 -1.82 -12.12
C SER A 195 -6.22 -0.49 -12.29
N ALA A 196 -5.42 -0.10 -11.29
CA ALA A 196 -4.62 1.11 -11.25
C ALA A 196 -5.42 2.41 -11.41
N ARG A 197 -6.67 2.42 -10.94
CA ARG A 197 -7.55 3.60 -10.92
C ARG A 197 -7.66 4.17 -9.53
N PHE A 198 -7.66 5.50 -9.44
CA PHE A 198 -7.81 6.22 -8.19
C PHE A 198 -9.27 6.34 -7.75
N SER A 199 -9.48 6.31 -6.43
CA SER A 199 -10.75 6.61 -5.79
C SER A 199 -10.52 7.31 -4.46
N ILE A 200 -11.48 8.12 -4.04
CA ILE A 200 -11.42 8.88 -2.79
C ILE A 200 -12.46 8.30 -1.84
N ASN A 201 -12.02 7.88 -0.66
CA ASN A 201 -12.92 7.51 0.41
C ASN A 201 -12.90 8.61 1.47
N TYR A 202 -14.07 8.96 1.99
CA TYR A 202 -14.16 9.93 3.07
C TYR A 202 -15.07 9.46 4.20
N PHE A 203 -14.89 10.06 5.36
CA PHE A 203 -15.74 9.90 6.52
C PHE A 203 -15.84 11.25 7.24
N ILE A 204 -17.03 11.59 7.70
CA ILE A 204 -17.30 12.76 8.53
C ILE A 204 -17.83 12.25 9.87
N ASN A 205 -17.30 12.78 10.97
CA ASN A 205 -17.75 12.42 12.30
C ASN A 205 -19.23 12.80 12.49
N PRO A 206 -20.12 11.89 12.94
CA PRO A 206 -21.52 12.22 13.19
C PRO A 206 -21.74 13.40 14.15
N HIS A 207 -20.80 13.64 15.06
CA HIS A 207 -20.81 14.76 16.00
C HIS A 207 -20.10 16.01 15.46
N LEU A 208 -20.00 16.17 14.13
CA LEU A 208 -19.28 17.27 13.48
C LEU A 208 -19.67 18.64 14.06
N LYS A 209 -20.97 18.94 14.14
CA LYS A 209 -21.48 20.25 14.58
C LYS A 209 -21.20 20.53 16.05
N GLU A 210 -21.18 19.48 16.88
CA GLU A 210 -20.77 19.58 18.28
C GLU A 210 -19.27 19.89 18.40
N LEU A 211 -18.45 19.35 17.50
CA LEU A 211 -17.00 19.52 17.51
C LEU A 211 -16.53 20.86 16.96
N ILE A 212 -17.09 21.32 15.84
CA ILE A 212 -16.59 22.49 15.12
C ILE A 212 -17.60 23.65 15.05
N GLY A 213 -18.76 23.51 15.68
CA GLY A 213 -19.86 24.48 15.63
C GLY A 213 -20.76 24.29 14.40
N GLU A 214 -22.02 24.73 14.52
CA GLU A 214 -23.05 24.52 13.49
C GLU A 214 -22.68 25.19 12.15
N SER A 215 -22.24 26.45 12.16
CA SER A 215 -21.95 27.21 10.94
C SER A 215 -20.84 26.55 10.10
N LEU A 216 -19.74 26.14 10.75
CA LEU A 216 -18.63 25.45 10.09
C LEU A 216 -19.03 24.02 9.70
N GLY A 217 -19.76 23.31 10.56
CA GLY A 217 -20.30 21.98 10.26
C GLY A 217 -21.18 21.97 9.01
N ASP A 218 -22.13 22.89 8.91
CA ASP A 218 -23.01 23.06 7.75
C ASP A 218 -22.23 23.40 6.48
N THR A 219 -21.19 24.22 6.59
CA THR A 219 -20.32 24.59 5.46
C THR A 219 -19.56 23.38 4.93
N LEU A 220 -19.01 22.56 5.83
CA LEU A 220 -18.31 21.33 5.47
C LEU A 220 -19.28 20.32 4.82
N GLU A 221 -20.44 20.06 5.43
CA GLU A 221 -21.45 19.16 4.88
C GLU A 221 -21.90 19.61 3.49
N LYS A 222 -22.22 20.90 3.30
CA LYS A 222 -22.60 21.46 2.00
C LYS A 222 -21.50 21.27 0.96
N ARG A 223 -20.23 21.45 1.34
CA ARG A 223 -19.10 21.28 0.43
C ARG A 223 -18.91 19.82 0.01
N PHE A 224 -18.98 18.87 0.95
CA PHE A 224 -18.94 17.44 0.64
C PHE A 224 -20.14 16.99 -0.20
N ASN A 225 -21.34 17.49 0.07
CA ASN A 225 -22.52 17.23 -0.74
C ASN A 225 -22.34 17.68 -2.20
N LYS A 226 -21.69 18.84 -2.43
CA LYS A 226 -21.33 19.28 -3.79
C LYS A 226 -20.34 18.33 -4.47
N PHE A 227 -19.37 17.79 -3.72
CA PHE A 227 -18.41 16.82 -4.27
C PHE A 227 -19.06 15.49 -4.66
N ILE A 228 -20.02 14.97 -3.88
CA ILE A 228 -20.65 13.67 -4.15
C ILE A 228 -21.80 13.73 -5.17
N ILE A 229 -22.43 14.88 -5.39
CA ILE A 229 -23.54 15.03 -6.36
C ILE A 229 -23.01 15.43 -7.75
N GLY A 230 -21.83 16.04 -7.83
CA GLY A 230 -21.24 16.49 -9.09
C GLY A 230 -20.59 15.39 -9.92
N GLU A 231 -19.65 15.81 -10.79
CA GLU A 231 -18.90 14.95 -11.73
C GLU A 231 -18.10 13.81 -11.07
N MET A 232 -18.01 13.81 -9.74
CA MET A 232 -17.11 12.97 -8.95
C MET A 232 -17.83 11.88 -8.16
N LYS A 233 -19.15 11.74 -8.34
CA LYS A 233 -20.02 10.78 -7.62
C LYS A 233 -19.48 9.36 -7.61
N ASP A 234 -18.95 8.89 -8.74
CA ASP A 234 -18.50 7.50 -8.87
C ASP A 234 -17.10 7.25 -8.27
N ILE A 235 -16.37 8.34 -7.99
CA ILE A 235 -14.97 8.33 -7.52
C ILE A 235 -14.90 8.57 -6.01
N ILE A 236 -15.80 9.40 -5.48
CA ILE A 236 -15.85 9.79 -4.08
C ILE A 236 -16.91 8.96 -3.35
N LYS A 237 -16.50 8.21 -2.34
CA LYS A 237 -17.39 7.35 -1.56
C LYS A 237 -17.29 7.65 -0.07
N MET A 238 -18.43 7.83 0.58
CA MET A 238 -18.47 7.84 2.03
C MET A 238 -18.31 6.40 2.53
N ILE A 239 -17.39 6.17 3.46
CA ILE A 239 -17.22 4.87 4.11
C ILE A 239 -17.54 5.01 5.59
N PRO A 240 -18.49 4.23 6.13
CA PRO A 240 -18.77 4.24 7.55
C PRO A 240 -17.55 3.76 8.32
N LEU A 241 -17.31 4.39 9.47
CA LEU A 241 -16.26 3.94 10.38
C LEU A 241 -16.88 2.98 11.39
N ASN A 242 -16.53 1.69 11.31
CA ASN A 242 -17.02 0.65 12.23
C ASN A 242 -16.33 0.70 13.61
N ARG A 243 -15.99 1.90 14.10
CA ARG A 243 -15.42 2.13 15.43
C ARG A 243 -15.68 3.56 15.90
N ARG A 244 -15.34 3.83 17.15
CA ARG A 244 -15.33 5.18 17.71
C ARG A 244 -14.22 6.02 17.07
N TYR A 245 -14.59 7.13 16.44
CA TYR A 245 -13.65 7.93 15.64
C TYR A 245 -12.65 8.71 16.49
N ASP A 246 -13.06 9.19 17.65
CA ASP A 246 -12.19 9.81 18.65
C ASP A 246 -11.04 8.87 19.05
N ARG A 247 -11.37 7.63 19.41
CA ARG A 247 -10.36 6.61 19.74
C ARG A 247 -9.43 6.30 18.57
N TYR A 248 -9.99 6.24 17.36
CA TYR A 248 -9.20 6.04 16.15
C TYR A 248 -8.18 7.17 15.94
N PHE A 249 -8.60 8.41 16.09
CA PHE A 249 -7.73 9.56 15.91
C PHE A 249 -6.58 9.54 16.93
N GLU A 250 -6.88 9.27 18.20
CA GLU A 250 -5.88 9.12 19.27
C GLU A 250 -4.89 7.97 19.03
N GLU A 251 -5.37 6.83 18.52
CA GLU A 251 -4.50 5.71 18.11
C GLU A 251 -3.53 6.14 17.00
N LEU A 252 -4.02 6.86 15.99
CA LEU A 252 -3.17 7.36 14.93
C LEU A 252 -2.17 8.41 15.42
N LEU A 253 -2.53 9.26 16.38
CA LEU A 253 -1.60 10.19 17.00
C LEU A 253 -0.45 9.47 17.71
N LYS A 254 -0.69 8.29 18.29
CA LYS A 254 0.40 7.45 18.83
C LYS A 254 1.27 6.88 17.72
N PHE A 255 0.68 6.51 16.58
CA PHE A 255 1.42 5.99 15.43
C PHE A 255 2.38 7.03 14.82
N THR A 256 2.07 8.33 14.87
CA THR A 256 2.98 9.36 14.39
C THR A 256 4.32 9.42 15.14
N ARG A 257 4.38 8.85 16.36
CA ARG A 257 5.61 8.76 17.16
C ARG A 257 6.42 7.49 16.89
N ILE A 258 5.83 6.50 16.24
CA ILE A 258 6.38 5.15 16.06
C ILE A 258 6.73 4.90 14.59
N PHE A 259 5.87 5.34 13.68
CA PHE A 259 5.94 5.02 12.26
C PHE A 259 6.28 6.28 11.44
N PRO A 260 7.35 6.26 10.64
CA PRO A 260 7.85 7.44 9.95
C PRO A 260 6.90 7.95 8.85
N ASN A 261 6.04 7.09 8.33
CA ASN A 261 5.08 7.43 7.29
C ASN A 261 3.80 8.13 7.83
N TYR A 262 3.70 8.34 9.15
CA TYR A 262 2.61 9.05 9.80
C TYR A 262 3.12 10.39 10.36
N LYS A 263 2.64 11.50 9.82
CA LYS A 263 3.07 12.85 10.25
C LYS A 263 1.92 13.58 10.91
N ALA A 264 2.08 13.94 12.19
CA ALA A 264 1.19 14.90 12.85
C ALA A 264 1.61 16.33 12.49
N VAL A 265 0.63 17.17 12.14
CA VAL A 265 0.83 18.59 11.86
C VAL A 265 -0.25 19.38 12.58
N ILE A 266 0.12 20.49 13.20
CA ILE A 266 -0.82 21.44 13.77
C ILE A 266 -0.99 22.57 12.76
N THR A 267 -2.24 22.85 12.38
CA THR A 267 -2.57 23.97 11.50
C THR A 267 -2.52 25.28 12.30
N ASP A 268 -1.86 26.30 11.76
CA ASP A 268 -1.86 27.63 12.38
C ASP A 268 -3.27 28.22 12.41
N LYS A 269 -3.55 28.99 13.46
CA LYS A 269 -4.82 29.71 13.56
C LYS A 269 -4.80 30.89 12.59
N ASN A 270 -5.88 31.11 11.86
CA ASN A 270 -6.03 32.28 11.02
C ASN A 270 -6.03 33.53 11.90
N SER A 271 -5.15 34.48 11.60
CA SER A 271 -5.19 35.83 12.17
C SER A 271 -6.45 36.52 11.66
N LEU A 272 -7.48 36.63 12.50
CA LEU A 272 -8.64 37.47 12.25
C LEU A 272 -8.30 38.95 12.46
#